data_AF-A0A9P0B2J6-F1
#
_entry.id   AF-A0A9P0B2J6-F1
#
_cell.length_a   1.000
_cell.length_b   1.000
_cell.length_c   1.000
_cell.angle_alpha   90.00
_cell.angle_beta   90.00
_cell.angle_gamma   90.00
#
_symmetry.space_group_name_H-M   'P 1'
#
loop_
_entity.id
_entity.type
_entity.pdbx_description
1 polymer ?
#
loop_
_entity_poly.entity_id
_entity_poly.type
_entity_poly.pdbx_seq_one_letter_code
_entity_poly.pdbx_strand_id
1 'polypeptide(L)'
;MFTLDDKSADGNFEVTLATKATIYHQGLVEWKPPAIYKSSCEIDVEYFPFDEQTCVLKFGSWTYDGFKVRVGLAKTHHQVNE
;
A
#
# COMPACT_ATOMS: atom_id res chain seq x y z
N MET A 1 -3.01 9.09 -6.98
CA MET A 1 -1.97 8.05 -6.80
C MET A 1 -1.96 7.61 -5.34
N PHE A 2 -1.72 6.31 -5.08
CA PHE A 2 -1.57 5.79 -3.72
C PHE A 2 -0.08 5.69 -3.37
N THR A 3 0.28 6.14 -2.18
CA THR A 3 1.67 6.30 -1.74
C THR A 3 1.85 5.77 -0.33
N LEU A 4 3.11 5.48 0.04
CA LEU A 4 3.46 5.25 1.43
C LEU A 4 3.40 6.59 2.18
N ASP A 5 2.65 6.69 3.27
CA ASP A 5 2.50 7.93 4.02
C ASP A 5 3.37 7.92 5.29
N ASP A 6 4.05 9.04 5.59
CA ASP A 6 4.72 9.37 6.87
C ASP A 6 5.81 8.38 7.35
N LYS A 7 6.00 7.26 6.66
CA LYS A 7 6.90 6.18 7.04
C LYS A 7 7.94 5.85 5.99
N SER A 8 8.14 6.66 4.94
CA SER A 8 9.24 6.40 4.00
C SER A 8 10.60 6.71 4.64
N ALA A 9 11.54 5.77 4.55
CA ALA A 9 12.90 5.92 5.06
C ALA A 9 13.85 6.64 4.09
N ASP A 10 13.56 6.60 2.79
CA ASP A 10 14.42 7.17 1.73
C ASP A 10 13.76 8.35 0.99
N GLY A 11 12.57 8.77 1.41
CA GLY A 11 11.82 9.87 0.78
C GLY A 11 11.21 9.50 -0.57
N ASN A 12 11.25 8.22 -0.98
CA ASN A 12 10.48 7.74 -2.10
C ASN A 12 9.10 7.30 -1.62
N PHE A 13 8.06 7.90 -2.20
CA PHE A 13 6.67 7.66 -1.83
C PHE A 13 5.88 7.01 -2.98
N GLU A 14 6.46 6.99 -4.19
CA GLU A 14 5.78 6.56 -5.41
C GLU A 14 6.14 5.14 -5.80
N VAL A 15 5.33 4.57 -6.70
CA VAL A 15 5.61 3.25 -7.26
C VAL A 15 6.82 3.33 -8.20
N THR A 16 7.79 2.43 -8.01
CA THR A 16 9.07 2.43 -8.70
C THR A 16 8.96 2.20 -10.21
N LEU A 17 7.87 1.58 -10.67
CA LEU A 17 7.59 1.35 -12.09
C LEU A 17 6.10 1.51 -12.41
N ALA A 18 5.76 2.50 -13.23
CA ALA A 18 4.40 2.67 -13.72
C ALA A 18 4.04 1.59 -14.75
N THR A 19 3.05 0.76 -14.43
CA THR A 19 2.49 -0.25 -15.35
C THR A 19 1.11 0.15 -15.85
N LYS A 20 0.66 -0.49 -16.94
CA LYS A 20 -0.71 -0.29 -17.46
C LYS A 20 -1.74 -0.89 -16.49
N ALA A 21 -2.89 -0.23 -16.38
CA ALA A 21 -4.06 -0.77 -15.68
C ALA A 21 -4.91 -1.63 -16.63
N THR A 22 -5.57 -2.64 -16.07
CA THR A 22 -6.59 -3.43 -16.76
C THR A 22 -7.95 -2.76 -16.57
N ILE A 23 -8.68 -2.56 -17.66
CA ILE A 23 -10.00 -1.92 -17.66
C ILE A 23 -11.03 -2.93 -18.12
N TYR A 24 -12.12 -3.06 -17.37
CA TYR A 24 -13.25 -3.93 -17.69
C TYR A 24 -14.43 -3.11 -18.22
N HIS A 25 -15.28 -3.73 -19.04
CA HIS A 25 -16.41 -3.05 -19.68
C HIS A 25 -17.44 -2.48 -18.69
N GLN A 26 -17.56 -3.06 -17.48
CA GLN A 26 -18.41 -2.56 -16.41
C GLN A 26 -17.84 -1.34 -15.65
N GLY A 27 -16.71 -0.78 -16.10
CA GLY A 27 -16.08 0.37 -15.47
C GLY A 27 -15.16 0.03 -14.29
N LEU A 28 -14.88 -1.25 -14.04
CA LEU A 28 -13.86 -1.66 -13.07
C LEU A 28 -12.47 -1.39 -13.64
N VAL A 29 -11.61 -0.76 -12.85
CA VAL A 29 -10.20 -0.52 -13.18
C VAL A 29 -9.33 -1.21 -12.15
N GLU A 30 -8.51 -2.16 -12.60
CA GLU A 30 -7.56 -2.87 -11.76
C GLU A 30 -6.13 -2.44 -12.09
N TRP A 31 -5.39 -1.99 -11.07
CA TRP A 31 -4.00 -1.57 -11.22
C TRP A 31 -3.14 -2.20 -10.13
N LYS A 32 -2.16 -3.01 -10.54
CA LYS A 32 -1.26 -3.78 -9.67
C LYS A 32 0.20 -3.53 -10.09
N PRO A 33 0.75 -2.34 -9.83
CA PRO A 33 2.13 -2.05 -10.20
C PRO A 33 3.11 -2.70 -9.21
N PRO A 34 4.29 -3.16 -9.67
CA PRO A 34 5.32 -3.63 -8.76
C PRO A 34 5.95 -2.43 -8.02
N ALA A 35 6.14 -2.55 -6.72
CA ALA A 35 6.70 -1.48 -5.90
C ALA A 35 7.68 -2.05 -4.85
N ILE A 36 8.76 -1.31 -4.60
CA ILE A 36 9.66 -1.52 -3.47
C ILE A 36 9.48 -0.33 -2.53
N TYR A 37 8.90 -0.58 -1.35
CA TYR A 37 8.75 0.43 -0.30
C TYR A 37 9.79 0.22 0.78
N LYS A 38 10.48 1.30 1.18
CA LYS A 38 11.38 1.28 2.33
C LYS A 38 10.74 2.10 3.45
N SER A 39 10.33 1.42 4.51
CA SER A 39 9.72 2.09 5.65
C SER A 39 10.72 2.35 6.78
N SER A 40 10.51 3.44 7.51
CA SER A 40 11.11 3.67 8.81
C SER A 40 10.21 3.06 9.89
N CYS A 41 10.78 2.18 10.71
CA CYS A 41 10.17 1.69 11.95
C CYS A 41 11.14 1.84 13.13
N GLU A 42 10.56 2.04 14.30
CA GLU A 42 11.28 2.05 15.57
C GLU A 42 11.61 0.61 15.97
N ILE A 43 12.80 0.40 16.53
CA ILE A 43 13.32 -0.93 16.90
C ILE A 43 13.42 -1.01 18.41
N ASP A 44 12.77 -2.01 19.00
CA ASP A 44 12.86 -2.29 20.43
C ASP A 44 13.97 -3.32 20.70
N VAL A 45 15.03 -2.90 21.40
CA VAL A 45 16.21 -3.72 21.66
C VAL A 45 16.23 -4.38 23.05
N GLU A 46 15.10 -4.41 23.77
CA GLU A 46 15.02 -4.96 25.13
C GLU A 46 15.50 -6.41 25.22
N TYR A 47 15.21 -7.24 24.22
CA TYR A 47 15.50 -8.69 24.21
C TYR A 47 16.50 -9.14 23.13
N PHE A 48 17.28 -8.22 22.58
CA PHE A 48 18.24 -8.54 21.52
C PHE A 48 19.18 -9.71 21.91
N PRO A 49 19.42 -10.72 21.04
CA PRO A 49 18.99 -10.85 19.64
C PRO A 49 17.69 -11.66 19.41
N PHE A 50 16.87 -11.85 20.45
CA PHE A 50 15.61 -12.63 20.42
C PHE A 50 14.36 -11.75 20.54
N ASP A 51 14.49 -10.51 20.09
CA ASP A 51 13.47 -9.48 20.05
C ASP A 51 12.42 -9.72 18.95
N GLU A 52 11.20 -9.25 19.18
CA GLU A 52 10.14 -9.19 18.18
C GLU A 52 9.98 -7.73 17.71
N GLN A 53 9.85 -7.53 16.40
CA GLN A 53 9.71 -6.18 15.82
C GLN A 53 8.39 -6.02 15.08
N THR A 54 7.64 -4.97 15.42
CA THR A 54 6.40 -4.58 14.73
C THR A 54 6.62 -3.35 13.86
N CYS A 55 6.75 -3.55 12.54
CA CYS A 55 6.88 -2.46 11.57
C CYS A 55 5.57 -2.24 10.81
N VAL A 56 5.05 -1.00 10.83
CA VAL A 56 3.75 -0.65 10.23
C VAL A 56 3.94 0.13 8.93
N LEU A 57 3.29 -0.33 7.87
CA LEU A 57 3.15 0.42 6.62
C LEU A 57 1.83 1.19 6.61
N LYS A 58 1.90 2.48 6.27
CA LYS A 58 0.71 3.32 6.09
C LYS A 58 0.58 3.66 4.61
N PHE A 59 -0.59 3.39 4.05
CA PHE A 59 -0.92 3.72 2.67
C PHE A 59 -2.07 4.70 2.63
N GLY A 60 -1.97 5.70 1.76
CA GLY A 60 -3.02 6.70 1.58
C GLY A 60 -2.99 7.29 0.18
N SER A 61 -3.98 8.14 -0.09
CA SER A 61 -3.97 8.92 -1.30
C SER A 61 -3.19 10.21 -1.06
N TRP A 62 -2.16 10.43 -1.86
CA TRP A 62 -1.40 11.67 -1.82
C TRP A 62 -2.23 12.91 -2.19
N THR A 63 -3.15 12.74 -3.15
CA THR A 63 -3.85 13.87 -3.80
C THR A 63 -5.28 14.08 -3.32
N TYR A 64 -5.91 13.06 -2.72
CA TYR A 64 -7.32 13.10 -2.36
C TYR A 64 -7.52 12.80 -0.87
N ASP A 65 -8.39 13.57 -0.25
CA ASP A 65 -8.85 13.32 1.11
C ASP A 65 -9.92 12.20 1.18
N GLY A 66 -10.27 11.79 2.40
CA GLY A 66 -11.23 10.73 2.67
C GLY A 66 -12.67 11.02 2.26
N PHE A 67 -13.03 12.28 1.96
CA PHE A 67 -14.36 12.62 1.44
C PHE A 67 -14.46 12.36 -0.06
N LYS A 68 -13.33 12.38 -0.78
CA LYS A 68 -13.27 12.15 -2.23
C LYS A 68 -12.93 10.71 -2.58
N VAL A 69 -12.04 10.07 -1.83
CA VAL A 69 -11.60 8.69 -2.09
C VAL A 69 -11.62 7.89 -0.79
N ARG A 70 -12.32 6.75 -0.82
CA ARG A 70 -12.28 5.76 0.26
C ARG A 70 -11.21 4.71 -0.05
N VAL A 71 -10.21 4.61 0.82
CA VAL A 71 -9.22 3.53 0.81
C VAL A 71 -9.76 2.35 1.60
N GLY A 72 -9.59 1.14 1.07
CA GLY A 72 -10.03 -0.08 1.72
C GLY A 72 -9.17 -1.27 1.30
N LEU A 73 -9.25 -2.36 2.05
CA LEU A 73 -8.57 -3.60 1.71
C LEU A 73 -9.14 -4.18 0.40
N ALA A 74 -8.26 -4.69 -0.44
CA ALA A 74 -8.66 -5.40 -1.64
C ALA A 74 -9.54 -6.59 -1.25
N LYS A 75 -10.72 -6.69 -1.84
CA LYS A 75 -11.59 -7.86 -1.70
C LYS A 75 -11.17 -8.87 -2.76
N THR A 76 -10.88 -10.10 -2.35
CA THR A 76 -10.84 -11.21 -3.28
C THR A 76 -12.26 -11.41 -3.83
N HIS A 77 -12.42 -11.31 -5.14
CA HIS A 77 -13.60 -11.85 -5.80
C HIS A 77 -13.53 -13.37 -5.68
N HIS A 78 -14.01 -13.92 -4.56
CA HIS A 78 -14.35 -15.33 -4.53
C HIS A 78 -15.60 -15.46 -5.40
N GLN A 79 -15.44 -16.07 -6.57
CA GLN A 79 -16.58 -16.52 -7.36
C GLN A 79 -17.27 -17.60 -6.53
N VAL A 80 -18.23 -17.20 -5.69
CA VAL A 80 -19.29 -18.12 -5.28
C VAL A 80 -20.12 -18.26 -6.54
N ASN A 81 -19.86 -19.32 -7.28
CA ASN A 81 -20.74 -19.77 -8.35
C ASN A 81 -22.06 -20.14 -7.65
N GLU A 82 -23.09 -19.33 -7.84
CA GLU A 82 -24.46 -19.87 -7.82
C GLU A 82 -24.64 -20.78 -9.06
#